data_AF-A0A7C4VW87-F1
#
_entry.id   AF-A0A7C4VW87-F1
#
_cell.length_a   1.000
_cell.length_b   1.000
_cell.length_c   1.000
_cell.angle_alpha   90.00
_cell.angle_beta   90.00
_cell.angle_gamma   90.00
#
_symmetry.space_group_name_H-M   'P 1'
#
loop_
_entity.id
_entity.type
_entity.pdbx_description
1 polymer ?
#
loop_
_entity_poly.entity_id
_entity_poly.type
_entity_poly.pdbx_seq_one_letter_code
_entity_poly.pdbx_strand_id
1 'polypeptide(L)'
;MRGDSFGQAEEILSLDRLHPKIAKVIDFFEKKIYNVNQQVGDNTMATDRGWASYPVTYRAGEMKTLASWIAAGESGSVVGLVGSGRSNLLGFLCQRPDALRQYLPPETGPVVLIPVDFYNLPAHDLSSLYRTILHAFYWVGERFDPPFQQTINEIYLENRAATDPFLPQRALYDLLRLFQEQQVQVVLVLNRFDRFCQVAPPQMINTLRGLRDSFKDTLCFLVGMLQEVIYLPDPTSLGDMYELLDNHVCWVGPMNESDAHFMLARLLHPALTQPPEAELRTMLALSGRFPILLKAVSAWWLTTPDRPAAADWVETLLQEGQIRYRLERMWQGLTQEEQLAVSELQKLQAHLNPAASSKLPQAFQSLAKRAHNPLRRLVAKGLCYQTGPGWQISSELLAAYVGKIEGRVRGRIWLDEKAKLVYQGQEVVEGLTALQYEILRFLVNNPRIKHTHDDIIDNAWPEEEQRAGITPNALQVHMASLRKKLESNPAKPRYFITWHGRPGGYQFFPEGKPE
;
A
#
# COMPACT_ATOMS: atom_id res chain seq x y z
N MET A 1 31.47 71.12 18.09
CA MET A 1 31.66 71.40 16.65
C MET A 1 31.10 70.23 15.86
N ARG A 2 30.08 70.49 15.03
CA ARG A 2 29.82 69.98 13.66
C ARG A 2 30.37 68.57 13.32
N GLY A 3 29.65 67.63 12.74
CA GLY A 3 28.34 67.65 12.07
C GLY A 3 28.15 66.32 11.31
N ASP A 4 26.93 66.12 10.84
CA ASP A 4 26.33 64.97 10.16
C ASP A 4 27.08 64.39 8.94
N SER A 5 26.91 63.08 8.70
CA SER A 5 26.06 62.59 7.59
C SER A 5 25.98 61.06 7.48
N PHE A 6 24.75 60.61 7.26
CA PHE A 6 24.26 59.26 7.03
C PHE A 6 24.57 58.74 5.61
N GLY A 7 24.72 57.42 5.48
CA GLY A 7 23.91 56.61 4.55
C GLY A 7 24.46 56.24 3.16
N GLN A 8 24.73 54.96 2.95
CA GLN A 8 24.56 54.18 1.69
C GLN A 8 24.84 52.70 2.00
N ALA A 9 24.16 51.66 1.51
CA ALA A 9 22.79 51.42 1.05
C ALA A 9 22.77 49.90 0.78
N GLU A 10 21.96 49.14 1.52
CA GLU A 10 21.56 47.78 1.16
C GLU A 10 20.67 47.86 -0.08
N GLU A 11 21.08 47.24 -1.18
CA GLU A 11 20.24 47.11 -2.37
C GLU A 11 19.41 45.82 -2.26
N ILE A 12 18.34 45.90 -1.46
CA ILE A 12 17.24 44.94 -1.51
C ILE A 12 16.45 45.27 -2.79
N LEU A 13 16.43 44.32 -3.73
CA LEU A 13 15.56 44.35 -4.91
C LEU A 13 14.09 44.44 -4.47
N SER A 14 13.54 45.66 -4.46
CA SER A 14 12.11 45.92 -4.31
C SER A 14 11.36 45.37 -5.52
N LEU A 15 10.32 44.58 -5.28
CA LEU A 15 9.39 44.04 -6.29
C LEU A 15 8.64 45.11 -7.12
N ASP A 16 8.81 46.40 -6.80
CA ASP A 16 8.09 47.53 -7.43
C ASP A 16 8.63 47.99 -8.80
N ARG A 17 9.63 47.32 -9.38
CA ARG A 17 10.16 47.66 -10.73
C ARG A 17 10.01 46.55 -11.76
N LEU A 18 8.99 45.70 -11.64
CA LEU A 18 8.63 44.78 -12.73
C LEU A 18 7.70 45.47 -13.74
N HIS A 19 8.13 45.49 -15.00
CA HIS A 19 7.36 46.00 -16.14
C HIS A 19 5.92 45.42 -16.12
N PRO A 20 4.86 46.20 -16.35
CA PRO A 20 3.46 45.79 -16.10
C PRO A 20 2.98 44.56 -16.89
N LYS A 21 3.72 44.15 -17.93
CA LYS A 21 3.49 42.89 -18.64
C LYS A 21 4.05 41.66 -17.90
N ILE A 22 5.14 41.79 -17.15
CA ILE A 22 5.75 40.70 -16.37
C ILE A 22 4.98 40.48 -15.06
N ALA A 23 4.55 41.56 -14.39
CA ALA A 23 3.66 41.46 -13.22
C ALA A 23 2.33 40.75 -13.56
N LYS A 24 1.75 41.00 -14.73
CA LYS A 24 0.55 40.28 -15.22
C LYS A 24 0.82 38.82 -15.57
N VAL A 25 2.02 38.47 -16.02
CA VAL A 25 2.39 37.08 -16.31
C VAL A 25 2.64 36.32 -15.00
N ILE A 26 3.28 36.92 -14.01
CA ILE A 26 3.45 36.34 -12.68
C ILE A 26 2.09 36.18 -11.99
N ASP A 27 1.23 37.20 -11.97
CA ASP A 27 -0.13 37.10 -11.40
C ASP A 27 -1.00 36.07 -12.16
N PHE A 28 -0.81 35.91 -13.49
CA PHE A 28 -1.45 34.86 -14.26
C PHE A 28 -0.92 33.46 -13.93
N PHE A 29 0.38 33.29 -13.73
CA PHE A 29 0.97 32.00 -13.33
C PHE A 29 0.68 31.66 -11.87
N GLU A 30 0.68 32.63 -10.96
CA GLU A 30 0.27 32.44 -9.56
C GLU A 30 -1.20 32.07 -9.46
N LYS A 31 -2.11 32.75 -10.18
CA LYS A 31 -3.53 32.37 -10.23
C LYS A 31 -3.77 31.02 -10.90
N LYS A 32 -2.96 30.63 -11.89
CA LYS A 32 -3.08 29.32 -12.55
C LYS A 32 -2.49 28.18 -11.71
N ILE A 33 -1.40 28.43 -10.98
CA ILE A 33 -0.85 27.49 -9.98
C ILE A 33 -1.81 27.38 -8.78
N TYR A 34 -2.42 28.48 -8.36
CA TYR A 34 -3.46 28.48 -7.32
C TYR A 34 -4.72 27.71 -7.77
N ASN A 35 -5.15 27.85 -9.03
CA ASN A 35 -6.27 27.08 -9.59
C ASN A 35 -5.94 25.60 -9.88
N VAL A 36 -4.70 25.27 -10.24
CA VAL A 36 -4.26 23.86 -10.39
C VAL A 36 -4.11 23.20 -9.02
N ASN A 37 -3.62 23.92 -8.01
CA ASN A 37 -3.59 23.46 -6.63
C ASN A 37 -4.99 23.42 -6.00
N GLN A 38 -5.96 24.22 -6.46
CA GLN A 38 -7.37 24.01 -6.14
C GLN A 38 -7.94 22.77 -6.85
N GLN A 39 -7.57 22.43 -8.08
CA GLN A 39 -8.05 21.19 -8.71
C GLN A 39 -7.41 19.91 -8.14
N VAL A 40 -6.18 20.00 -7.61
CA VAL A 40 -5.55 18.90 -6.85
C VAL A 40 -6.00 18.90 -5.39
N GLY A 41 -6.29 20.08 -4.82
CA GLY A 41 -6.82 20.30 -3.48
C GLY A 41 -8.34 20.14 -3.32
N ASP A 42 -9.10 20.16 -4.42
CA ASP A 42 -10.56 19.97 -4.47
C ASP A 42 -10.94 18.51 -4.21
N ASN A 43 -10.03 17.57 -4.48
CA ASN A 43 -10.19 16.18 -4.06
C ASN A 43 -10.02 15.99 -2.53
N THR A 44 -9.51 17.00 -1.82
CA THR A 44 -9.41 17.01 -0.36
C THR A 44 -10.48 17.88 0.31
N MET A 45 -10.91 19.00 -0.29
CA MET A 45 -11.96 19.86 0.29
C MET A 45 -13.41 19.36 0.08
N ALA A 46 -13.67 18.47 -0.89
CA ALA A 46 -14.98 17.82 -1.02
C ALA A 46 -15.27 16.79 0.10
N THR A 47 -14.35 16.56 1.05
CA THR A 47 -14.48 15.52 2.08
C THR A 47 -15.02 16.00 3.43
N ASP A 48 -15.07 17.30 3.71
CA ASP A 48 -15.46 17.81 5.04
C ASP A 48 -16.95 17.64 5.38
N ARG A 49 -17.84 17.55 4.38
CA ARG A 49 -19.27 17.24 4.62
C ARG A 49 -19.64 15.78 4.37
N GLY A 50 -18.68 14.94 3.96
CA GLY A 50 -18.94 13.54 3.59
C GLY A 50 -19.02 12.59 4.77
N TRP A 51 -18.09 12.71 5.72
CA TRP A 51 -17.92 11.71 6.79
C TRP A 51 -18.99 11.75 7.89
N ALA A 52 -19.65 12.89 8.10
CA ALA A 52 -20.74 13.03 9.06
C ALA A 52 -21.91 12.08 8.75
N SER A 53 -22.12 11.76 7.47
CA SER A 53 -23.18 10.85 7.04
C SER A 53 -22.87 9.37 7.24
N TYR A 54 -21.62 9.00 7.53
CA TYR A 54 -21.26 7.61 7.82
C TYR A 54 -21.68 7.24 9.26
N PRO A 55 -22.13 6.01 9.52
CA PRO A 55 -22.41 5.54 10.87
C PRO A 55 -21.16 5.63 11.76
N VAL A 56 -21.34 5.92 13.05
CA VAL A 56 -20.24 5.84 14.05
C VAL A 56 -19.63 4.43 14.12
N THR A 57 -20.37 3.41 13.68
CA THR A 57 -19.92 2.01 13.62
C THR A 57 -19.21 1.64 12.33
N TYR A 58 -19.00 2.58 11.40
CA TYR A 58 -18.30 2.31 10.15
C TYR A 58 -16.89 1.75 10.43
N ARG A 59 -16.57 0.60 9.84
CA ARG A 59 -15.32 -0.14 10.06
C ARG A 59 -15.04 -0.43 11.54
N ALA A 60 -16.08 -0.79 12.30
CA ALA A 60 -15.98 -1.03 13.74
C ALA A 60 -14.86 -2.00 14.15
N GLY A 61 -14.61 -3.05 13.37
CA GLY A 61 -13.54 -4.01 13.66
C GLY A 61 -12.16 -3.36 13.61
N GLU A 62 -11.86 -2.68 12.51
CA GLU A 62 -10.60 -1.96 12.34
C GLU A 62 -10.48 -0.78 13.32
N MET A 63 -11.56 -0.02 13.54
CA MET A 63 -11.58 1.09 14.51
C MET A 63 -11.28 0.63 15.95
N LYS A 64 -11.79 -0.54 16.36
CA LYS A 64 -11.46 -1.15 17.67
C LYS A 64 -9.97 -1.50 17.79
N THR A 65 -9.40 -2.10 16.74
CA THR A 65 -7.96 -2.42 16.70
C THR A 65 -7.14 -1.15 16.84
N LEU A 66 -7.43 -0.12 16.04
CA LEU A 66 -6.71 1.15 16.10
C LEU A 66 -6.88 1.86 17.45
N ALA A 67 -8.08 1.82 18.03
CA ALA A 67 -8.32 2.36 19.37
C ALA A 67 -7.48 1.67 20.45
N SER A 68 -7.33 0.34 20.38
CA SER A 68 -6.50 -0.41 21.34
C SER A 68 -5.02 -0.03 21.26
N TRP A 69 -4.51 0.21 20.05
CA TRP A 69 -3.12 0.63 19.86
C TRP A 69 -2.90 2.06 20.32
N ILE A 70 -3.81 2.97 19.96
CA ILE A 70 -3.79 4.35 20.44
C ILE A 70 -3.82 4.33 21.96
N ALA A 71 -4.75 3.64 22.62
CA ALA A 71 -4.80 3.59 24.08
C ALA A 71 -3.49 3.07 24.73
N ALA A 72 -2.76 2.18 24.05
CA ALA A 72 -1.48 1.64 24.50
C ALA A 72 -0.26 2.50 24.10
N GLY A 73 -0.44 3.59 23.37
CA GLY A 73 0.67 4.40 22.84
C GLY A 73 1.41 3.75 21.68
N GLU A 74 0.85 2.72 21.05
CA GLU A 74 1.53 1.88 20.07
C GLU A 74 1.42 2.41 18.63
N SER A 75 2.51 2.24 17.88
CA SER A 75 2.52 2.50 16.45
C SER A 75 2.19 1.22 15.68
N GLY A 76 1.66 1.35 14.47
CA GLY A 76 1.37 0.19 13.63
C GLY A 76 1.04 0.51 12.18
N SER A 77 1.02 -0.55 11.38
CA SER A 77 0.70 -0.53 9.96
C SER A 77 -0.77 -0.88 9.72
N VAL A 78 -1.47 0.00 9.01
CA VAL A 78 -2.80 -0.26 8.47
C VAL A 78 -2.63 -0.76 7.04
N VAL A 79 -2.71 -2.07 6.85
CA VAL A 79 -2.37 -2.73 5.59
C VAL A 79 -3.64 -3.11 4.84
N GLY A 80 -3.73 -2.76 3.57
CA GLY A 80 -4.89 -3.14 2.76
C GLY A 80 -4.62 -3.03 1.28
N LEU A 81 -5.20 -3.95 0.51
CA LEU A 81 -5.10 -3.97 -0.95
C LEU A 81 -5.65 -2.68 -1.57
N VAL A 82 -5.25 -2.41 -2.80
CA VAL A 82 -5.86 -1.34 -3.60
C VAL A 82 -7.38 -1.51 -3.61
N GLY A 83 -8.09 -0.46 -3.21
CA GLY A 83 -9.55 -0.46 -3.25
C GLY A 83 -10.26 -1.15 -2.07
N SER A 84 -9.52 -1.67 -1.09
CA SER A 84 -10.05 -2.17 0.18
C SER A 84 -10.75 -1.09 1.02
N GLY A 85 -10.42 0.19 0.80
CA GLY A 85 -10.94 1.30 1.59
C GLY A 85 -10.01 1.76 2.72
N ARG A 86 -8.74 1.32 2.75
CA ARG A 86 -7.74 1.76 3.74
C ARG A 86 -7.68 3.28 3.92
N SER A 87 -7.50 4.03 2.83
CA SER A 87 -7.44 5.50 2.91
C SER A 87 -8.75 6.12 3.38
N ASN A 88 -9.89 5.47 3.11
CA ASN A 88 -11.19 5.90 3.63
C ASN A 88 -11.33 5.63 5.13
N LEU A 89 -10.81 4.50 5.63
CA LEU A 89 -10.74 4.21 7.05
C LEU A 89 -9.89 5.27 7.78
N LEU A 90 -8.69 5.55 7.29
CA LEU A 90 -7.81 6.56 7.89
C LEU A 90 -8.42 7.97 7.82
N GLY A 91 -9.07 8.32 6.70
CA GLY A 91 -9.80 9.57 6.58
C GLY A 91 -10.98 9.67 7.54
N PHE A 92 -11.77 8.61 7.66
CA PHE A 92 -12.87 8.52 8.62
C PHE A 92 -12.36 8.65 10.07
N LEU A 93 -11.30 7.93 10.44
CA LEU A 93 -10.65 8.02 11.74
C LEU A 93 -10.33 9.48 12.08
N CYS A 94 -9.64 10.20 11.19
CA CYS A 94 -9.25 11.59 11.41
C CYS A 94 -10.44 12.56 11.44
N GLN A 95 -11.53 12.29 10.73
CA GLN A 95 -12.67 13.21 10.59
C GLN A 95 -13.83 12.89 11.54
N ARG A 96 -13.83 11.72 12.18
CA ARG A 96 -14.84 11.24 13.13
C ARG A 96 -14.21 10.76 14.43
N PRO A 97 -13.57 11.66 15.20
CA PRO A 97 -12.99 11.30 16.49
C PRO A 97 -14.05 10.81 17.49
N ASP A 98 -15.32 11.22 17.32
CA ASP A 98 -16.46 10.68 18.06
C ASP A 98 -16.63 9.16 17.84
N ALA A 99 -16.42 8.68 16.61
CA ALA A 99 -16.47 7.26 16.29
C ALA A 99 -15.31 6.48 16.91
N LEU A 100 -14.13 7.09 17.06
CA LEU A 100 -13.00 6.48 17.76
C LEU A 100 -13.27 6.41 19.28
N ARG A 101 -13.82 7.48 19.86
CA ARG A 101 -13.96 7.61 21.33
C ARG A 101 -14.77 6.50 21.96
N GLN A 102 -15.77 5.93 21.27
CA GLN A 102 -16.58 4.83 21.78
C GLN A 102 -15.77 3.53 22.02
N TYR A 103 -14.59 3.39 21.40
CA TYR A 103 -13.73 2.22 21.51
C TYR A 103 -12.48 2.47 22.36
N LEU A 104 -12.22 3.72 22.74
CA LEU A 104 -11.12 4.04 23.66
C LEU A 104 -11.55 3.72 25.09
N PRO A 105 -10.67 3.10 25.90
CA PRO A 105 -10.90 2.95 27.33
C PRO A 105 -11.18 4.30 28.01
N PRO A 106 -12.03 4.36 29.06
CA PRO A 106 -12.37 5.60 29.76
C PRO A 106 -11.15 6.35 30.31
N GLU A 107 -10.13 5.60 30.75
CA GLU A 107 -8.86 6.09 31.27
C GLU A 107 -7.92 6.67 30.21
N THR A 108 -8.21 6.44 28.92
CA THR A 108 -7.41 7.06 27.86
C THR A 108 -7.60 8.56 27.88
N GLY A 109 -6.47 9.26 28.05
CA GLY A 109 -6.38 10.72 28.02
C GLY A 109 -6.82 11.34 26.69
N PRO A 110 -6.69 12.66 26.55
CA PRO A 110 -7.02 13.34 25.31
C PRO A 110 -6.17 12.84 24.15
N VAL A 111 -6.81 12.51 23.02
CA VAL A 111 -6.16 12.02 21.80
C VAL A 111 -6.40 13.02 20.66
N VAL A 112 -5.35 13.37 19.94
CA VAL A 112 -5.41 14.21 18.74
C VAL A 112 -4.87 13.44 17.54
N LEU A 113 -5.65 13.42 16.46
CA LEU A 113 -5.34 12.71 15.22
C LEU A 113 -4.85 13.73 14.18
N ILE A 114 -3.60 13.58 13.74
CA ILE A 114 -2.93 14.51 12.83
C ILE A 114 -2.70 13.80 11.49
N PRO A 115 -3.53 14.07 10.46
CA PRO A 115 -3.33 13.51 9.13
C PRO A 115 -2.14 14.18 8.44
N VAL A 116 -1.07 13.43 8.15
CA VAL A 116 0.10 13.95 7.45
C VAL A 116 0.19 13.32 6.07
N ASP A 117 0.29 14.15 5.04
CA ASP A 117 0.42 13.71 3.65
C ASP A 117 1.86 13.81 3.16
N PHE A 118 2.60 12.70 3.23
CA PHE A 118 3.94 12.61 2.65
C PHE A 118 3.96 12.25 1.17
N TYR A 119 2.82 11.91 0.58
CA TYR A 119 2.75 11.55 -0.84
C TYR A 119 3.02 12.76 -1.73
N ASN A 120 2.66 13.96 -1.27
CA ASN A 120 2.81 15.22 -2.01
C ASN A 120 3.94 16.10 -1.45
N LEU A 121 5.01 15.50 -0.91
CA LEU A 121 6.16 16.26 -0.40
C LEU A 121 6.79 17.10 -1.52
N PRO A 122 7.01 18.42 -1.32
CA PRO A 122 7.64 19.28 -2.33
C PRO A 122 9.07 18.87 -2.67
N ALA A 123 9.80 18.34 -1.69
CA ALA A 123 11.14 17.81 -1.82
C ALA A 123 11.39 16.70 -0.79
N HIS A 124 12.29 15.78 -1.11
CA HIS A 124 12.67 14.65 -0.26
C HIS A 124 13.83 15.02 0.67
N ASP A 125 13.63 16.07 1.48
CA ASP A 125 14.60 16.56 2.46
C ASP A 125 13.97 16.74 3.85
N LEU A 126 14.82 16.94 4.86
CA LEU A 126 14.39 17.07 6.26
C LEU A 126 13.56 18.33 6.52
N SER A 127 13.87 19.46 5.89
CA SER A 127 13.11 20.69 6.09
C SER A 127 11.66 20.52 5.61
N SER A 128 11.51 19.96 4.41
CA SER A 128 10.21 19.64 3.81
C SER A 128 9.44 18.62 4.64
N LEU A 129 10.11 17.61 5.21
CA LEU A 129 9.50 16.67 6.15
C LEU A 129 8.91 17.37 7.39
N TYR A 130 9.74 18.11 8.12
CA TYR A 130 9.31 18.78 9.37
C TYR A 130 8.23 19.82 9.12
N ARG A 131 8.38 20.65 8.07
CA ARG A 131 7.37 21.65 7.70
C ARG A 131 6.05 21.02 7.29
N THR A 132 6.07 19.84 6.66
CA THR A 132 4.84 19.11 6.31
C THR A 132 4.13 18.58 7.55
N ILE A 133 4.87 18.11 8.55
CA ILE A 133 4.27 17.71 9.83
C ILE A 133 3.68 18.92 10.55
N LEU A 134 4.42 20.04 10.66
CA LEU A 134 3.91 21.29 11.25
C LEU A 134 2.66 21.81 10.51
N HIS A 135 2.68 21.77 9.17
CA HIS A 135 1.53 22.14 8.35
C HIS A 135 0.31 21.24 8.64
N ALA A 136 0.50 19.96 8.92
CA ALA A 136 -0.60 19.07 9.29
C ALA A 136 -1.27 19.47 10.62
N PHE A 137 -0.50 19.89 11.63
CA PHE A 137 -1.06 20.44 12.87
C PHE A 137 -1.83 21.74 12.59
N TYR A 138 -1.26 22.65 11.81
CA TYR A 138 -1.91 23.89 11.40
C TYR A 138 -3.25 23.64 10.69
N TRP A 139 -3.27 22.69 9.76
CA TRP A 139 -4.46 22.37 8.96
C TRP A 139 -5.63 21.87 9.80
N VAL A 140 -5.35 21.13 10.88
CA VAL A 140 -6.39 20.67 11.82
C VAL A 140 -6.55 21.60 13.03
N GLY A 141 -6.02 22.82 12.93
CA GLY A 141 -5.97 23.84 13.98
C GLY A 141 -7.31 24.14 14.65
N GLU A 142 -8.40 24.14 13.89
CA GLU A 142 -9.76 24.42 14.40
C GLU A 142 -10.29 23.35 15.37
N ARG A 143 -9.62 22.20 15.45
CA ARG A 143 -10.00 21.10 16.36
C ARG A 143 -9.42 21.24 17.75
N PHE A 144 -8.46 22.15 17.94
CA PHE A 144 -7.83 22.39 19.23
C PHE A 144 -8.49 23.57 19.95
N ASP A 145 -8.37 23.59 21.28
CA ASP A 145 -8.79 24.73 22.06
C ASP A 145 -8.02 26.00 21.63
N PRO A 146 -8.62 27.21 21.74
CA PRO A 146 -8.05 28.44 21.20
C PRO A 146 -6.59 28.72 21.59
N PRO A 147 -6.12 28.45 22.84
CA PRO A 147 -4.71 28.63 23.19
C PRO A 147 -3.76 27.73 22.39
N PHE A 148 -4.10 26.45 22.23
CA PHE A 148 -3.32 25.50 21.42
C PHE A 148 -3.33 25.91 19.94
N GLN A 149 -4.51 26.28 19.43
CA GLN A 149 -4.64 26.73 18.05
C GLN A 149 -3.75 27.94 17.75
N GLN A 150 -3.72 28.93 18.65
CA GLN A 150 -2.87 30.11 18.49
C GLN A 150 -1.38 29.72 18.45
N THR A 151 -0.91 28.91 19.40
CA THR A 151 0.49 28.46 19.44
C THR A 151 0.87 27.63 18.20
N ILE A 152 0.01 26.73 17.75
CA ILE A 152 0.23 25.95 16.52
C ILE A 152 0.37 26.88 15.31
N ASN A 153 -0.51 27.89 15.21
CA ASN A 153 -0.49 28.86 14.13
C ASN A 153 0.81 29.67 14.12
N GLU A 154 1.23 30.18 15.27
CA GLU A 154 2.49 30.93 15.44
C GLU A 154 3.68 30.07 15.02
N ILE A 155 3.82 28.87 15.59
CA ILE A 155 4.91 27.93 15.28
C ILE A 155 4.98 27.62 13.78
N TYR A 156 3.85 27.31 13.14
CA TYR A 156 3.85 27.00 11.71
C TYR A 156 4.20 28.22 10.86
N LEU A 157 3.60 29.39 11.13
CA LEU A 157 3.81 30.59 10.33
C LEU A 157 5.25 31.09 10.40
N GLU A 158 5.91 30.97 11.56
CA GLU A 158 7.33 31.30 11.74
C GLU A 158 8.27 30.36 10.95
N ASN A 159 7.87 29.10 10.77
CA ASN A 159 8.71 28.06 10.17
C ASN A 159 8.34 27.69 8.72
N ARG A 160 7.24 28.20 8.16
CA ARG A 160 6.74 27.79 6.83
C ARG A 160 7.75 28.01 5.69
N ALA A 161 8.59 29.02 5.80
CA ALA A 161 9.61 29.39 4.82
C ALA A 161 11.03 28.96 5.21
N ALA A 162 11.19 28.25 6.34
CA ALA A 162 12.51 27.85 6.82
C ALA A 162 13.16 26.83 5.88
N THR A 163 14.37 27.13 5.40
CA THR A 163 15.16 26.25 4.54
C THR A 163 16.15 25.40 5.35
N ASP A 164 16.70 25.95 6.44
CA ASP A 164 17.49 25.19 7.41
C ASP A 164 16.58 24.17 8.12
N PRO A 165 16.87 22.84 8.03
CA PRO A 165 16.07 21.82 8.68
C PRO A 165 16.06 21.91 10.21
N PHE A 166 17.06 22.56 10.84
CA PHE A 166 17.14 22.66 12.30
C PHE A 166 16.00 23.49 12.90
N LEU A 167 15.58 24.56 12.22
CA LEU A 167 14.50 25.45 12.69
C LEU A 167 13.14 24.73 12.78
N PRO A 168 12.58 24.14 11.70
CA PRO A 168 11.32 23.43 11.77
C PRO A 168 11.43 22.13 12.57
N GLN A 169 12.62 21.51 12.66
CA GLN A 169 12.86 20.39 13.59
C GLN A 169 12.61 20.83 15.02
N ARG A 170 13.33 21.86 15.49
CA ARG A 170 13.18 22.37 16.85
C ARG A 170 11.73 22.77 17.13
N ALA A 171 11.10 23.48 16.19
CA ALA A 171 9.73 23.92 16.35
C ALA A 171 8.73 22.74 16.48
N LEU A 172 8.96 21.64 15.75
CA LEU A 172 8.18 20.42 15.91
C LEU A 172 8.40 19.76 17.27
N TYR A 173 9.64 19.71 17.76
CA TYR A 173 9.94 19.19 19.10
C TYR A 173 9.29 20.04 20.21
N ASP A 174 9.37 21.36 20.10
CA ASP A 174 8.72 22.28 21.04
C ASP A 174 7.20 22.08 21.04
N LEU A 175 6.58 21.93 19.86
CA LEU A 175 5.16 21.63 19.73
C LEU A 175 4.77 20.29 20.36
N LEU A 176 5.50 19.22 20.08
CA LEU A 176 5.22 17.89 20.64
C LEU A 176 5.41 17.86 22.17
N ARG A 177 6.36 18.63 22.69
CA ARG A 177 6.58 18.80 24.12
C ARG A 177 5.38 19.47 24.80
N LEU A 178 4.76 20.47 24.18
CA LEU A 178 3.54 21.10 24.71
C LEU A 178 2.41 20.08 24.87
N PHE A 179 2.22 19.19 23.88
CA PHE A 179 1.24 18.10 24.01
C PHE A 179 1.61 17.11 25.11
N GLN A 180 2.90 16.77 25.24
CA GLN A 180 3.39 15.86 26.28
C GLN A 180 3.18 16.42 27.70
N GLU A 181 3.47 17.70 27.92
CA GLU A 181 3.28 18.38 29.21
C GLU A 181 1.81 18.38 29.64
N GLN A 182 0.89 18.38 28.68
CA GLN A 182 -0.55 18.30 28.90
C GLN A 182 -1.10 16.86 28.85
N GLN A 183 -0.21 15.86 28.77
CA GLN A 183 -0.57 14.44 28.68
C GLN A 183 -1.54 14.14 27.52
N VAL A 184 -1.44 14.89 26.43
CA VAL A 184 -2.21 14.69 25.20
C VAL A 184 -1.46 13.74 24.29
N GLN A 185 -2.15 12.70 23.85
CA GLN A 185 -1.61 11.75 22.90
C GLN A 185 -1.79 12.26 21.47
N VAL A 186 -0.68 12.40 20.76
CA VAL A 186 -0.59 12.74 19.34
C VAL A 186 -0.48 11.45 18.52
N VAL A 187 -1.37 11.30 17.55
CA VAL A 187 -1.33 10.21 16.57
C VAL A 187 -1.05 10.80 15.20
N LEU A 188 0.12 10.54 14.63
CA LEU A 188 0.38 10.90 13.22
C LEU A 188 -0.19 9.81 12.33
N VAL A 189 -1.16 10.18 11.49
CA VAL A 189 -1.81 9.29 10.53
C VAL A 189 -1.19 9.51 9.16
N LEU A 190 -0.31 8.59 8.76
CA LEU A 190 0.54 8.69 7.57
C LEU A 190 -0.03 7.81 6.45
N ASN A 191 -0.87 8.35 5.57
CA ASN A 191 -1.46 7.56 4.49
C ASN A 191 -0.49 7.41 3.31
N ARG A 192 -0.50 6.24 2.65
CA ARG A 192 0.39 5.91 1.51
C ARG A 192 1.88 5.96 1.89
N PHE A 193 2.19 5.53 3.11
CA PHE A 193 3.56 5.56 3.64
C PHE A 193 4.50 4.63 2.82
N ASP A 194 3.96 3.59 2.19
CA ASP A 194 4.68 2.73 1.25
C ASP A 194 5.27 3.49 0.05
N ARG A 195 4.63 4.58 -0.39
CA ARG A 195 5.15 5.46 -1.45
C ARG A 195 6.22 6.40 -0.94
N PHE A 196 6.06 6.91 0.28
CA PHE A 196 7.10 7.70 0.93
C PHE A 196 8.40 6.89 1.08
N CYS A 197 8.32 5.64 1.54
CA CYS A 197 9.48 4.75 1.67
C CYS A 197 10.23 4.48 0.35
N GLN A 198 9.60 4.65 -0.81
CA GLN A 198 10.25 4.43 -2.11
C GLN A 198 11.25 5.53 -2.49
N VAL A 199 11.04 6.74 -1.96
CA VAL A 199 11.77 7.96 -2.35
C VAL A 199 12.48 8.62 -1.17
N ALA A 200 12.10 8.28 0.06
CA ALA A 200 12.66 8.88 1.26
C ALA A 200 14.11 8.45 1.49
N PRO A 201 15.07 9.37 1.63
CA PRO A 201 16.40 9.04 2.11
C PRO A 201 16.36 8.46 3.54
N PRO A 202 17.32 7.59 3.92
CA PRO A 202 17.35 6.95 5.24
C PRO A 202 17.28 7.93 6.42
N GLN A 203 17.86 9.12 6.27
CA GLN A 203 17.84 10.17 7.28
C GLN A 203 16.40 10.59 7.65
N MET A 204 15.47 10.65 6.70
CA MET A 204 14.08 11.01 6.97
C MET A 204 13.36 9.92 7.77
N ILE A 205 13.62 8.65 7.48
CA ILE A 205 13.05 7.53 8.24
C ILE A 205 13.62 7.50 9.66
N ASN A 206 14.94 7.66 9.80
CA ASN A 206 15.61 7.73 11.10
C ASN A 206 15.10 8.91 11.94
N THR A 207 14.82 10.05 11.32
CA THR A 207 14.18 11.19 11.98
C THR A 207 12.79 10.84 12.53
N LEU A 208 11.93 10.18 11.76
CA LEU A 208 10.61 9.75 12.24
C LEU A 208 10.73 8.77 13.40
N ARG A 209 11.68 7.82 13.30
CA ARG A 209 11.99 6.88 14.39
C ARG A 209 12.44 7.61 15.65
N GLY A 210 13.35 8.58 15.52
CA GLY A 210 13.87 9.39 16.63
C GLY A 210 12.81 10.27 17.28
N LEU A 211 11.88 10.82 16.49
CA LEU A 211 10.70 11.53 17.02
C LEU A 211 9.84 10.61 17.88
N ARG A 212 9.53 9.39 17.40
CA ARG A 212 8.78 8.40 18.17
C ARG A 212 9.47 8.05 19.48
N ASP A 213 10.78 7.83 19.48
CA ASP A 213 11.54 7.53 20.71
C ASP A 213 11.52 8.68 21.71
N SER A 214 11.67 9.91 21.22
CA SER A 214 11.72 11.11 22.07
C SER A 214 10.39 11.35 22.80
N PHE A 215 9.28 10.93 22.20
CA PHE A 215 7.92 11.15 22.69
C PHE A 215 7.16 9.84 22.85
N LYS A 216 7.84 8.78 23.33
CA LYS A 216 7.31 7.42 23.29
C LYS A 216 5.98 7.21 24.06
N ASP A 217 5.70 8.06 25.04
CA ASP A 217 4.49 7.93 25.86
C ASP A 217 3.30 8.71 25.27
N THR A 218 3.55 9.62 24.32
CA THR A 218 2.53 10.55 23.81
C THR A 218 2.47 10.66 22.30
N LEU A 219 3.43 10.13 21.52
CA LEU A 219 3.43 10.16 20.05
C LEU A 219 3.34 8.76 19.49
N CYS A 220 2.35 8.45 18.67
CA CYS A 220 2.29 7.17 17.94
C CYS A 220 2.02 7.38 16.45
N PHE A 221 2.34 6.37 15.64
CA PHE A 221 2.19 6.41 14.18
C PHE A 221 1.21 5.37 13.70
N LEU A 222 0.23 5.78 12.90
CA LEU A 222 -0.62 4.88 12.14
C LEU A 222 -0.29 5.06 10.65
N VAL A 223 0.38 4.07 10.07
CA VAL A 223 0.89 4.18 8.68
C VAL A 223 0.04 3.34 7.72
N GLY A 224 -0.46 3.96 6.66
CA GLY A 224 -1.25 3.28 5.65
C GLY A 224 -0.37 2.66 4.57
N MET A 225 -0.39 1.33 4.45
CA MET A 225 0.47 0.54 3.55
C MET A 225 -0.34 -0.35 2.61
N LEU A 226 0.14 -0.56 1.38
CA LEU A 226 -0.47 -1.53 0.44
C LEU A 226 -0.18 -2.98 0.82
N GLN A 227 0.99 -3.23 1.38
CA GLN A 227 1.48 -4.54 1.79
C GLN A 227 2.22 -4.41 3.12
N GLU A 228 2.50 -5.54 3.76
CA GLU A 228 3.38 -5.58 4.93
C GLU A 228 4.78 -5.02 4.60
N VAL A 229 5.47 -4.53 5.62
CA VAL A 229 6.77 -3.86 5.48
C VAL A 229 7.83 -4.75 4.81
N ILE A 230 7.78 -6.06 5.02
CA ILE A 230 8.69 -7.04 4.39
C ILE A 230 8.62 -7.06 2.85
N TYR A 231 7.53 -6.56 2.27
CA TYR A 231 7.29 -6.47 0.83
C TYR A 231 7.58 -5.10 0.23
N LEU A 232 8.15 -4.17 1.01
CA LEU A 232 8.73 -2.96 0.43
C LEU A 232 9.86 -3.32 -0.55
N PRO A 233 10.15 -2.46 -1.55
CA PRO A 233 11.26 -2.70 -2.48
C PRO A 233 12.59 -2.93 -1.77
N ASP A 234 12.85 -2.11 -0.73
CA ASP A 234 13.97 -2.27 0.19
C ASP A 234 13.48 -2.11 1.66
N PRO A 235 13.14 -3.20 2.35
CA PRO A 235 12.73 -3.15 3.76
C PRO A 235 13.86 -2.72 4.70
N THR A 236 15.13 -2.91 4.31
CA THR A 236 16.28 -2.57 5.16
C THR A 236 16.45 -1.06 5.31
N SER A 237 15.95 -0.29 4.36
CA SER A 237 15.89 1.18 4.42
C SER A 237 15.09 1.71 5.63
N LEU A 238 14.22 0.89 6.21
CA LEU A 238 13.45 1.26 7.40
C LEU A 238 14.30 1.28 8.68
N GLY A 239 15.41 0.53 8.73
CA GLY A 239 16.18 0.35 9.97
C GLY A 239 15.29 -0.04 11.14
N ASP A 240 15.46 0.62 12.29
CA ASP A 240 14.67 0.36 13.51
C ASP A 240 13.18 0.72 13.38
N MET A 241 12.80 1.45 12.32
CA MET A 241 11.38 1.69 12.02
C MET A 241 10.67 0.40 11.57
N TYR A 242 11.41 -0.60 11.09
CA TYR A 242 10.85 -1.88 10.66
C TYR A 242 10.06 -2.55 11.79
N GLU A 243 10.69 -2.76 12.95
CA GLU A 243 10.09 -3.45 14.09
C GLU A 243 8.86 -2.71 14.61
N LEU A 244 8.94 -1.38 14.66
CA LEU A 244 7.83 -0.52 15.08
C LEU A 244 6.58 -0.71 14.21
N LEU A 245 6.77 -0.94 12.91
CA LEU A 245 5.69 -1.07 11.94
C LEU A 245 5.23 -2.51 11.70
N ASP A 246 6.06 -3.50 12.01
CA ASP A 246 5.78 -4.93 11.82
C ASP A 246 5.07 -5.56 13.03
N ASN A 247 5.32 -5.05 14.25
CA ASN A 247 4.71 -5.58 15.47
C ASN A 247 3.18 -5.48 15.50
N HIS A 248 2.62 -4.44 14.89
CA HIS A 248 1.19 -4.16 14.89
C HIS A 248 0.68 -3.98 13.45
N VAL A 249 -0.08 -4.97 12.95
CA VAL A 249 -0.66 -4.93 11.60
C VAL A 249 -2.19 -5.04 11.64
N CYS A 250 -2.87 -4.02 11.13
CA CYS A 250 -4.32 -3.93 11.05
C CYS A 250 -4.70 -4.10 9.58
N TRP A 251 -5.30 -5.24 9.26
CA TRP A 251 -5.72 -5.55 7.91
C TRP A 251 -7.04 -4.87 7.56
N VAL A 252 -7.07 -4.20 6.40
CA VAL A 252 -8.26 -3.60 5.83
C VAL A 252 -8.65 -4.40 4.59
N GLY A 253 -9.73 -5.16 4.73
CA GLY A 253 -10.30 -6.00 3.69
C GLY A 253 -11.67 -5.51 3.22
N PRO A 254 -12.56 -6.42 2.78
CA PRO A 254 -13.92 -6.08 2.41
C PRO A 254 -14.67 -5.47 3.60
N MET A 255 -15.72 -4.70 3.30
CA MET A 255 -16.58 -4.15 4.35
C MET A 255 -17.31 -5.28 5.07
N ASN A 256 -17.61 -5.07 6.35
CA ASN A 256 -18.60 -5.89 7.03
C ASN A 256 -19.98 -5.73 6.35
N GLU A 257 -20.92 -6.58 6.72
CA GLU A 257 -22.23 -6.61 6.08
C GLU A 257 -22.99 -5.29 6.24
N SER A 258 -23.04 -4.71 7.44
CA SER A 258 -23.74 -3.44 7.68
C SER A 258 -23.15 -2.28 6.87
N ASP A 259 -21.82 -2.18 6.80
CA ASP A 259 -21.13 -1.12 6.07
C ASP A 259 -21.29 -1.26 4.56
N ALA A 260 -21.32 -2.50 4.05
CA ALA A 260 -21.56 -2.78 2.65
C ALA A 260 -22.99 -2.41 2.23
N HIS A 261 -23.99 -2.75 3.05
CA HIS A 261 -25.38 -2.34 2.81
C HIS A 261 -25.56 -0.82 2.90
N PHE A 262 -24.97 -0.17 3.90
CA PHE A 262 -24.95 1.29 4.00
C PHE A 262 -24.33 1.94 2.74
N MET A 263 -23.21 1.39 2.27
CA MET A 263 -22.56 1.90 1.06
C MET A 263 -23.42 1.68 -0.19
N LEU A 264 -24.07 0.53 -0.35
CA LEU A 264 -25.01 0.27 -1.45
C LEU A 264 -26.17 1.27 -1.45
N ALA A 265 -26.83 1.43 -0.31
CA ALA A 265 -27.94 2.37 -0.17
C ALA A 265 -27.53 3.79 -0.56
N ARG A 266 -26.32 4.22 -0.14
CA ARG A 266 -25.77 5.52 -0.53
C ARG A 266 -25.48 5.62 -2.03
N LEU A 267 -24.86 4.61 -2.62
CA LEU A 267 -24.48 4.61 -4.03
C LEU A 267 -25.69 4.57 -4.96
N LEU A 268 -26.74 3.86 -4.55
CA LEU A 268 -27.96 3.63 -5.33
C LEU A 268 -29.08 4.63 -5.00
N HIS A 269 -28.84 5.58 -4.10
CA HIS A 269 -29.78 6.65 -3.81
C HIS A 269 -30.28 7.40 -5.06
N PRO A 270 -29.46 7.65 -6.11
CA PRO A 270 -29.95 8.30 -7.34
C PRO A 270 -30.87 7.43 -8.21
N ALA A 271 -31.08 6.15 -7.89
CA ALA A 271 -31.89 5.26 -8.71
C ALA A 271 -33.37 5.67 -8.69
N LEU A 272 -33.99 5.74 -9.87
CA LEU A 272 -35.43 5.98 -10.02
C LEU A 272 -36.28 4.87 -9.39
N THR A 273 -35.77 3.64 -9.41
CA THR A 273 -36.39 2.46 -8.81
C THR A 273 -35.32 1.73 -8.03
N GLN A 274 -35.61 1.34 -6.79
CA GLN A 274 -34.65 0.62 -5.97
C GLN A 274 -34.47 -0.82 -6.48
N PRO A 275 -33.23 -1.35 -6.49
CA PRO A 275 -33.00 -2.73 -6.88
C PRO A 275 -33.74 -3.71 -5.95
N PRO A 276 -34.29 -4.80 -6.48
CA PRO A 276 -34.79 -5.89 -5.67
C PRO A 276 -33.73 -6.46 -4.72
N GLU A 277 -34.16 -7.03 -3.60
CA GLU A 277 -33.28 -7.64 -2.61
C GLU A 277 -32.40 -8.76 -3.18
N ALA A 278 -32.87 -9.48 -4.20
CA ALA A 278 -32.07 -10.47 -4.91
C ALA A 278 -30.88 -9.83 -5.64
N GLU A 279 -31.10 -8.69 -6.31
CA GLU A 279 -30.05 -7.96 -7.02
C GLU A 279 -29.04 -7.36 -6.04
N LEU A 280 -29.48 -6.82 -4.90
CA LEU A 280 -28.59 -6.33 -3.84
C LEU A 280 -27.65 -7.44 -3.35
N ARG A 281 -28.19 -8.64 -3.08
CA ARG A 281 -27.40 -9.81 -2.72
C ARG A 281 -26.41 -10.20 -3.81
N THR A 282 -26.81 -10.17 -5.08
CA THR A 282 -25.90 -10.40 -6.21
C THR A 282 -24.78 -9.36 -6.26
N MET A 283 -25.05 -8.07 -6.06
CA MET A 283 -23.99 -7.04 -6.04
C MET A 283 -22.97 -7.26 -4.92
N LEU A 284 -23.43 -7.68 -3.73
CA LEU A 284 -22.57 -8.01 -2.61
C LEU A 284 -21.68 -9.21 -2.90
N ALA A 285 -22.23 -10.27 -3.50
CA ALA A 285 -21.49 -11.48 -3.88
C ALA A 285 -20.47 -11.20 -5.00
N LEU A 286 -20.88 -10.49 -6.06
CA LEU A 286 -20.02 -10.07 -7.16
C LEU A 286 -18.82 -9.27 -6.68
N SER A 287 -19.06 -8.27 -5.83
CA SER A 287 -18.02 -7.38 -5.32
C SER A 287 -17.19 -8.00 -4.18
N GLY A 288 -17.64 -9.10 -3.58
CA GLY A 288 -17.11 -9.62 -2.32
C GLY A 288 -17.10 -8.59 -1.19
N ARG A 289 -17.98 -7.57 -1.25
CA ARG A 289 -18.03 -6.40 -0.36
C ARG A 289 -16.78 -5.50 -0.39
N PHE A 290 -15.92 -5.62 -1.40
CA PHE A 290 -14.83 -4.67 -1.60
C PHE A 290 -15.39 -3.32 -2.08
N PRO A 291 -15.11 -2.19 -1.41
CA PRO A 291 -15.66 -0.88 -1.79
C PRO A 291 -15.40 -0.50 -3.25
N ILE A 292 -14.23 -0.83 -3.78
CA ILE A 292 -13.86 -0.51 -5.17
C ILE A 292 -14.75 -1.22 -6.19
N LEU A 293 -15.08 -2.49 -5.97
CA LEU A 293 -15.93 -3.29 -6.84
C LEU A 293 -17.40 -2.95 -6.61
N LEU A 294 -17.81 -2.77 -5.36
CA LEU A 294 -19.19 -2.40 -5.01
C LEU A 294 -19.59 -1.07 -5.69
N LYS A 295 -18.69 -0.08 -5.68
CA LYS A 295 -18.86 1.18 -6.42
C LYS A 295 -18.99 0.96 -7.93
N ALA A 296 -18.17 0.09 -8.51
CA ALA A 296 -18.17 -0.16 -9.94
C ALA A 296 -19.43 -0.91 -10.41
N VAL A 297 -19.85 -1.93 -9.65
CA VAL A 297 -21.08 -2.69 -9.92
C VAL A 297 -22.31 -1.80 -9.74
N SER A 298 -22.37 -0.97 -8.68
CA SER A 298 -23.48 -0.04 -8.48
C SER A 298 -23.57 1.01 -9.59
N ALA A 299 -22.42 1.53 -10.02
CA ALA A 299 -22.36 2.49 -11.13
C ALA A 299 -22.84 1.85 -12.43
N TRP A 300 -22.34 0.65 -12.77
CA TRP A 300 -22.81 -0.11 -13.93
C TRP A 300 -24.32 -0.35 -13.87
N TRP A 301 -24.84 -0.73 -12.69
CA TRP A 301 -26.26 -0.98 -12.52
C TRP A 301 -27.08 0.28 -12.80
N LEU A 302 -26.68 1.44 -12.25
CA LEU A 302 -27.37 2.72 -12.48
C LEU A 302 -27.36 3.16 -13.94
N THR A 303 -26.29 2.87 -14.68
CA THR A 303 -26.11 3.36 -16.06
C THR A 303 -26.57 2.39 -17.13
N THR A 304 -26.97 1.17 -16.76
CA THR A 304 -27.40 0.14 -17.71
C THR A 304 -28.90 -0.07 -17.54
N PRO A 305 -29.76 0.42 -18.46
CA PRO A 305 -31.22 0.28 -18.34
C PRO A 305 -31.71 -1.14 -18.62
N ASP A 306 -31.25 -1.77 -19.71
CA ASP A 306 -31.66 -3.13 -20.13
C ASP A 306 -30.66 -4.18 -19.64
N ARG A 307 -30.57 -4.34 -18.31
CA ARG A 307 -29.65 -5.29 -17.69
C ARG A 307 -30.08 -6.74 -17.99
N PRO A 308 -29.12 -7.64 -18.25
CA PRO A 308 -29.42 -9.07 -18.36
C PRO A 308 -29.85 -9.65 -17.00
N ALA A 309 -30.29 -10.90 -16.99
CA ALA A 309 -30.61 -11.60 -15.75
C ALA A 309 -29.38 -11.65 -14.82
N ALA A 310 -29.62 -11.64 -13.50
CA ALA A 310 -28.56 -11.62 -12.49
C ALA A 310 -27.53 -12.75 -12.65
N ALA A 311 -27.94 -13.90 -13.22
CA ALA A 311 -27.05 -15.03 -13.52
C ALA A 311 -25.95 -14.70 -14.54
N ASP A 312 -26.22 -13.79 -15.48
CA ASP A 312 -25.31 -13.42 -16.57
C ASP A 312 -24.44 -12.18 -16.23
N TRP A 313 -24.62 -11.63 -15.03
CA TRP A 313 -23.92 -10.41 -14.61
C TRP A 313 -22.41 -10.60 -14.57
N VAL A 314 -21.91 -11.76 -14.12
CA VAL A 314 -20.47 -12.03 -14.08
C VAL A 314 -19.83 -11.86 -15.45
N GLU A 315 -20.39 -12.50 -16.48
CA GLU A 315 -19.84 -12.45 -17.84
C GLU A 315 -19.95 -11.04 -18.43
N THR A 316 -21.08 -10.38 -18.22
CA THR A 316 -21.35 -9.01 -18.70
C THR A 316 -20.38 -8.01 -18.07
N LEU A 317 -20.27 -8.02 -16.74
CA LEU A 317 -19.42 -7.10 -15.98
C LEU A 317 -17.93 -7.30 -16.29
N LEU A 318 -17.51 -8.52 -16.68
CA LEU A 318 -16.14 -8.76 -17.13
C LEU A 318 -15.83 -8.14 -18.49
N GLN A 319 -16.82 -7.77 -19.31
CA GLN A 319 -16.57 -7.04 -20.56
C GLN A 319 -16.34 -5.54 -20.32
N GLU A 320 -16.90 -5.02 -19.22
CA GLU A 320 -16.77 -3.61 -18.83
C GLU A 320 -15.31 -3.24 -18.52
N GLY A 321 -14.74 -2.34 -19.33
CA GLY A 321 -13.35 -1.91 -19.19
C GLY A 321 -13.05 -1.31 -17.81
N GLN A 322 -14.01 -0.56 -17.24
CA GLN A 322 -13.88 0.04 -15.92
C GLN A 322 -13.83 -0.98 -14.77
N ILE A 323 -14.49 -2.13 -14.91
CA ILE A 323 -14.49 -3.20 -13.92
C ILE A 323 -13.21 -4.02 -14.06
N ARG A 324 -12.85 -4.39 -15.30
CA ARG A 324 -11.58 -5.07 -15.59
C ARG A 324 -10.38 -4.30 -15.06
N TYR A 325 -10.31 -2.99 -15.26
CA TYR A 325 -9.24 -2.15 -14.73
C TYR A 325 -9.12 -2.25 -13.21
N ARG A 326 -10.25 -2.28 -12.48
CA ARG A 326 -10.25 -2.40 -11.00
C ARG A 326 -9.81 -3.79 -10.55
N LEU A 327 -10.28 -4.83 -11.22
CA LEU A 327 -9.89 -6.22 -10.96
C LEU A 327 -8.40 -6.43 -11.22
N GLU A 328 -7.89 -5.90 -12.33
CA GLU A 328 -6.46 -5.92 -12.66
C GLU A 328 -5.63 -5.20 -11.58
N ARG A 329 -6.07 -4.03 -11.10
CA ARG A 329 -5.38 -3.33 -10.00
C ARG A 329 -5.39 -4.11 -8.69
N MET A 330 -6.50 -4.77 -8.36
CA MET A 330 -6.55 -5.65 -7.19
C MET A 330 -5.58 -6.82 -7.35
N TRP A 331 -5.56 -7.43 -8.53
CA TRP A 331 -4.66 -8.53 -8.89
C TRP A 331 -3.19 -8.13 -8.81
N GLN A 332 -2.79 -7.03 -9.46
CA GLN A 332 -1.44 -6.47 -9.40
C GLN A 332 -1.03 -6.03 -7.99
N GLY A 333 -2.01 -5.69 -7.15
CA GLY A 333 -1.79 -5.33 -5.76
C GLY A 333 -1.44 -6.51 -4.86
N LEU A 334 -1.70 -7.75 -5.29
CA LEU A 334 -1.35 -8.95 -4.54
C LEU A 334 0.15 -9.23 -4.62
N THR A 335 0.68 -9.84 -3.56
CA THR A 335 1.98 -10.51 -3.73
C THR A 335 1.76 -11.70 -4.63
N GLN A 336 2.84 -12.24 -5.13
CA GLN A 336 2.74 -13.29 -6.11
C GLN A 336 2.52 -14.67 -5.53
N GLU A 337 3.03 -14.92 -4.33
CA GLU A 337 2.63 -16.11 -3.58
C GLU A 337 1.11 -16.10 -3.38
N GLU A 338 0.53 -14.92 -3.19
CA GLU A 338 -0.91 -14.71 -3.08
C GLU A 338 -1.61 -14.91 -4.42
N GLN A 339 -1.10 -14.33 -5.51
CA GLN A 339 -1.63 -14.59 -6.86
C GLN A 339 -1.61 -16.09 -7.19
N LEU A 340 -0.53 -16.81 -6.86
CA LEU A 340 -0.34 -18.25 -7.06
C LEU A 340 -1.40 -19.02 -6.27
N ALA A 341 -1.53 -18.70 -4.98
CA ALA A 341 -2.51 -19.32 -4.11
C ALA A 341 -3.94 -19.06 -4.59
N VAL A 342 -4.29 -17.82 -4.97
CA VAL A 342 -5.63 -17.48 -5.50
C VAL A 342 -5.90 -18.20 -6.83
N SER A 343 -4.91 -18.35 -7.69
CA SER A 343 -5.08 -19.09 -8.95
C SER A 343 -5.25 -20.59 -8.74
N GLU A 344 -4.50 -21.19 -7.82
CA GLU A 344 -4.71 -22.58 -7.43
C GLU A 344 -6.10 -22.77 -6.78
N LEU A 345 -6.52 -21.84 -5.91
CA LEU A 345 -7.86 -21.82 -5.32
C LEU A 345 -8.95 -21.75 -6.39
N GLN A 346 -8.82 -20.83 -7.34
CA GLN A 346 -9.77 -20.66 -8.43
C GLN A 346 -9.88 -21.93 -9.27
N LYS A 347 -8.75 -22.59 -9.57
CA LYS A 347 -8.75 -23.87 -10.31
C LYS A 347 -9.47 -24.96 -9.52
N LEU A 348 -9.20 -25.10 -8.22
CA LEU A 348 -9.87 -26.09 -7.39
C LEU A 348 -11.38 -25.85 -7.29
N GLN A 349 -11.81 -24.58 -7.28
CA GLN A 349 -13.23 -24.19 -7.31
C GLN A 349 -13.87 -24.43 -8.68
N ALA A 350 -13.19 -24.11 -9.79
CA ALA A 350 -13.71 -24.33 -11.13
C ALA A 350 -13.86 -25.82 -11.47
N HIS A 351 -13.01 -26.68 -10.89
CA HIS A 351 -13.11 -28.14 -11.01
C HIS A 351 -14.08 -28.77 -10.00
N LEU A 352 -15.00 -28.01 -9.41
CA LEU A 352 -16.16 -28.52 -8.67
C LEU A 352 -17.13 -29.25 -9.62
N ASN A 353 -16.69 -30.38 -10.16
CA ASN A 353 -17.56 -31.35 -10.80
C ASN A 353 -18.10 -32.26 -9.69
N PRO A 354 -19.44 -32.43 -9.53
CA PRO A 354 -20.03 -33.23 -8.45
C PRO A 354 -19.49 -34.67 -8.34
N ALA A 355 -18.94 -35.21 -9.44
CA ALA A 355 -18.36 -36.55 -9.52
C ALA A 355 -16.88 -36.65 -9.04
N ALA A 356 -16.15 -35.55 -8.82
CA ALA A 356 -14.71 -35.55 -8.47
C ALA A 356 -14.42 -35.54 -6.94
N SER A 357 -15.45 -35.76 -6.12
CA SER A 357 -15.53 -35.36 -4.72
C SER A 357 -14.51 -36.00 -3.74
N SER A 358 -13.92 -37.16 -4.06
CA SER A 358 -13.09 -37.89 -3.08
C SER A 358 -11.68 -37.30 -2.86
N LYS A 359 -11.09 -36.63 -3.85
CA LYS A 359 -9.70 -36.07 -3.76
C LYS A 359 -9.65 -34.58 -3.46
N LEU A 360 -10.76 -33.87 -3.56
CA LEU A 360 -10.82 -32.42 -3.38
C LEU A 360 -10.41 -31.96 -1.95
N PRO A 361 -10.87 -32.62 -0.87
CA PRO A 361 -10.40 -32.28 0.48
C PRO A 361 -8.87 -32.42 0.62
N GLN A 362 -8.29 -33.46 0.02
CA GLN A 362 -6.85 -33.69 0.05
C GLN A 362 -6.08 -32.62 -0.75
N ALA A 363 -6.64 -32.17 -1.87
CA ALA A 363 -6.06 -31.07 -2.67
C ALA A 363 -6.06 -29.74 -1.90
N PHE A 364 -7.17 -29.41 -1.22
CA PHE A 364 -7.23 -28.21 -0.36
C PHE A 364 -6.28 -28.31 0.83
N GLN A 365 -6.15 -29.48 1.46
CA GLN A 365 -5.16 -29.69 2.54
C GLN A 365 -3.72 -29.55 2.03
N SER A 366 -3.41 -30.08 0.84
CA SER A 366 -2.09 -29.92 0.21
C SER A 366 -1.77 -28.45 -0.08
N LEU A 367 -2.73 -27.71 -0.62
CA LEU A 367 -2.61 -26.26 -0.83
C LEU A 367 -2.43 -25.53 0.51
N ALA A 368 -3.26 -25.81 1.51
CA ALA A 368 -3.18 -25.21 2.85
C ALA A 368 -1.80 -25.42 3.49
N LYS A 369 -1.17 -26.58 3.25
CA LYS A 369 0.18 -26.88 3.73
C LYS A 369 1.27 -26.13 2.96
N ARG A 370 1.21 -26.11 1.62
CA ARG A 370 2.24 -25.46 0.77
C ARG A 370 2.15 -23.94 0.75
N ALA A 371 0.93 -23.39 0.81
CA ALA A 371 0.63 -21.98 0.71
C ALA A 371 0.09 -21.42 2.04
N HIS A 372 0.56 -21.96 3.18
CA HIS A 372 0.10 -21.57 4.50
C HIS A 372 0.16 -20.05 4.75
N ASN A 373 1.33 -19.44 4.56
CA ASN A 373 1.52 -17.99 4.77
C ASN A 373 0.71 -17.14 3.75
N PRO A 374 0.75 -17.43 2.44
CA PRO A 374 -0.11 -16.73 1.47
C PRO A 374 -1.60 -16.81 1.80
N LEU A 375 -2.11 -17.98 2.16
CA LEU A 375 -3.53 -18.15 2.50
C LEU A 375 -3.90 -17.38 3.77
N ARG A 376 -3.06 -17.42 4.81
CA ARG A 376 -3.26 -16.61 6.02
C ARG A 376 -3.40 -15.12 5.67
N ARG A 377 -2.53 -14.59 4.79
CA ARG A 377 -2.61 -13.18 4.35
C ARG A 377 -3.82 -12.90 3.47
N LEU A 378 -4.18 -13.81 2.56
CA LEU A 378 -5.38 -13.68 1.73
C LEU A 378 -6.66 -13.63 2.58
N VAL A 379 -6.72 -14.43 3.64
CA VAL A 379 -7.81 -14.40 4.63
C VAL A 379 -7.82 -13.08 5.38
N ALA A 380 -6.66 -12.61 5.84
CA ALA A 380 -6.55 -11.33 6.54
C ALA A 380 -6.98 -10.15 5.64
N LYS A 381 -6.66 -10.21 4.34
CA LYS A 381 -7.13 -9.26 3.31
C LYS A 381 -8.61 -9.47 2.92
N GLY A 382 -9.25 -10.51 3.43
CA GLY A 382 -10.62 -10.93 3.12
C GLY A 382 -10.84 -11.29 1.65
N LEU A 383 -9.79 -11.69 0.94
CA LEU A 383 -9.89 -12.17 -0.45
C LEU A 383 -10.36 -13.62 -0.56
N CYS A 384 -10.14 -14.42 0.49
CA CYS A 384 -10.72 -15.73 0.60
C CYS A 384 -11.13 -16.02 2.05
N TYR A 385 -11.95 -17.05 2.22
CA TYR A 385 -12.39 -17.54 3.51
C TYR A 385 -12.48 -19.06 3.50
N GLN A 386 -12.35 -19.68 4.67
CA GLN A 386 -12.42 -21.13 4.80
C GLN A 386 -13.87 -21.60 4.81
N THR A 387 -14.19 -22.63 4.02
CA THR A 387 -15.52 -23.25 3.94
C THR A 387 -15.39 -24.76 4.12
N GLY A 388 -15.66 -25.25 5.35
CA GLY A 388 -15.46 -26.65 5.71
C GLY A 388 -13.99 -27.08 5.47
N PRO A 389 -13.72 -28.13 4.66
CA PRO A 389 -12.35 -28.55 4.35
C PRO A 389 -11.68 -27.69 3.25
N GLY A 390 -12.40 -26.76 2.63
CA GLY A 390 -11.95 -25.99 1.49
C GLY A 390 -11.84 -24.48 1.76
N TRP A 391 -11.63 -23.75 0.68
CA TRP A 391 -11.44 -22.30 0.68
C TRP A 391 -12.21 -21.68 -0.49
N GLN A 392 -12.84 -20.53 -0.26
CA GLN A 392 -13.62 -19.81 -1.25
C GLN A 392 -13.07 -18.40 -1.49
N ILE A 393 -13.01 -17.95 -2.75
CA ILE A 393 -12.67 -16.57 -3.10
C ILE A 393 -13.89 -15.69 -2.79
N SER A 394 -13.69 -14.57 -2.10
CA SER A 394 -14.77 -13.73 -1.57
C SER A 394 -15.60 -13.02 -2.63
N SER A 395 -14.99 -12.66 -3.77
CA SER A 395 -15.63 -11.94 -4.87
C SER A 395 -15.79 -12.85 -6.08
N GLU A 396 -17.01 -13.00 -6.56
CA GLU A 396 -17.29 -13.78 -7.78
C GLU A 396 -16.65 -13.14 -9.01
N LEU A 397 -16.64 -11.81 -9.10
CA LEU A 397 -15.96 -11.10 -10.19
C LEU A 397 -14.44 -11.34 -10.18
N LEU A 398 -13.81 -11.32 -9.00
CA LEU A 398 -12.39 -11.60 -8.89
C LEU A 398 -12.09 -13.07 -9.23
N ALA A 399 -12.91 -14.01 -8.74
CA ALA A 399 -12.75 -15.43 -9.07
C ALA A 399 -12.86 -15.67 -10.58
N ALA A 400 -13.86 -15.07 -11.23
CA ALA A 400 -14.07 -15.18 -12.67
C ALA A 400 -12.96 -14.47 -13.48
N TYR A 401 -12.47 -13.32 -13.02
CA TYR A 401 -11.34 -12.62 -13.62
C TYR A 401 -10.08 -13.48 -13.57
N VAL A 402 -9.72 -14.02 -12.41
CA VAL A 402 -8.56 -14.91 -12.23
C VAL A 402 -8.65 -16.13 -13.13
N GLY A 403 -9.85 -16.71 -13.30
CA GLY A 403 -10.07 -17.83 -14.21
C GLY A 403 -9.82 -17.53 -15.69
N LYS A 404 -9.89 -16.25 -16.10
CA LYS A 404 -9.60 -15.80 -17.48
C LYS A 404 -8.14 -15.40 -17.70
N ILE A 405 -7.34 -15.28 -16.64
CA ILE A 405 -5.91 -14.95 -16.78
C ILE A 405 -5.20 -16.16 -17.37
N GLU A 406 -4.79 -16.06 -18.63
CA GLU A 406 -3.92 -17.04 -19.27
C GLU A 406 -2.47 -16.88 -18.81
N GLY A 407 -1.81 -18.00 -18.51
CA GLY A 407 -0.42 -18.03 -18.04
C GLY A 407 -0.28 -18.33 -16.56
N ARG A 408 0.79 -19.05 -16.18
CA ARG A 408 1.14 -19.26 -14.78
C ARG A 408 1.31 -17.90 -14.11
N VAL A 409 0.81 -17.76 -12.89
CA VAL A 409 1.11 -16.60 -12.05
C VAL A 409 2.61 -16.40 -12.02
N ARG A 410 2.99 -15.18 -12.42
CA ARG A 410 4.34 -14.80 -12.79
C ARG A 410 5.09 -14.40 -11.54
N GLY A 411 6.19 -15.13 -11.23
CA GLY A 411 7.33 -14.89 -10.30
C GLY A 411 7.82 -13.40 -10.13
N ARG A 412 8.42 -12.89 -9.01
CA ARG A 412 8.85 -11.46 -8.94
C ARG A 412 9.93 -11.34 -9.99
N ILE A 413 10.68 -12.42 -10.14
CA ILE A 413 11.38 -12.78 -11.35
C ILE A 413 10.52 -13.79 -12.13
N TRP A 414 10.06 -13.43 -13.34
CA TRP A 414 9.21 -14.29 -14.19
C TRP A 414 9.61 -14.26 -15.65
N LEU A 415 9.07 -15.20 -16.43
CA LEU A 415 9.42 -15.39 -17.84
C LEU A 415 8.24 -15.15 -18.77
N ASP A 416 8.50 -14.45 -19.87
CA ASP A 416 7.72 -14.56 -21.09
C ASP A 416 8.47 -15.48 -22.07
N GLU A 417 8.07 -16.76 -22.13
CA GLU A 417 8.74 -17.74 -23.00
C GLU A 417 8.53 -17.45 -24.49
N LYS A 418 7.44 -16.78 -24.88
CA LYS A 418 7.18 -16.41 -26.28
C LYS A 418 8.11 -15.28 -26.71
N ALA A 419 8.26 -14.27 -25.86
CA ALA A 419 9.15 -13.14 -26.11
C ALA A 419 10.63 -13.44 -25.78
N LYS A 420 10.91 -14.57 -25.10
CA LYS A 420 12.21 -14.91 -24.50
C LYS A 420 12.74 -13.80 -23.59
N LEU A 421 11.86 -13.22 -22.77
CA LEU A 421 12.18 -12.16 -21.82
C LEU A 421 12.05 -12.64 -20.39
N VAL A 422 12.92 -12.14 -19.52
CA VAL A 422 12.77 -12.25 -18.06
C VAL A 422 12.35 -10.89 -17.55
N TYR A 423 11.43 -10.86 -16.59
CA TYR A 423 10.96 -9.65 -15.94
C TYR A 423 11.25 -9.68 -14.45
N GLN A 424 11.54 -8.51 -13.87
CA GLN A 424 11.50 -8.27 -12.43
C GLN A 424 10.34 -7.31 -12.09
N GLY A 425 9.26 -7.84 -11.52
CA GLY A 425 8.01 -7.09 -11.37
C GLY A 425 7.40 -6.78 -12.75
N GLN A 426 7.39 -5.51 -13.14
CA GLN A 426 6.92 -5.06 -14.45
C GLN A 426 8.05 -4.68 -15.42
N GLU A 427 9.29 -4.65 -14.95
CA GLU A 427 10.45 -4.23 -15.74
C GLU A 427 11.11 -5.43 -16.42
N VAL A 428 11.58 -5.26 -17.65
CA VAL A 428 12.37 -6.27 -18.35
C VAL A 428 13.77 -6.31 -17.75
N VAL A 429 14.27 -7.50 -17.44
CA VAL A 429 15.64 -7.70 -16.99
C VAL A 429 16.57 -7.65 -18.19
N GLU A 430 17.26 -6.53 -18.34
CA GLU A 430 18.16 -6.31 -19.48
C GLU A 430 19.53 -7.01 -19.32
N GLY A 431 20.22 -7.19 -20.45
CA GLY A 431 21.60 -7.65 -20.49
C GLY A 431 21.83 -9.10 -20.07
N LEU A 432 20.80 -9.96 -20.04
CA LEU A 432 20.94 -11.40 -19.80
C LEU A 432 21.62 -12.08 -20.99
N THR A 433 22.59 -12.96 -20.71
CA THR A 433 23.13 -13.85 -21.74
C THR A 433 22.16 -15.00 -22.03
N ALA A 434 22.29 -15.66 -23.19
CA ALA A 434 21.44 -16.80 -23.56
C ALA A 434 21.46 -17.90 -22.48
N LEU A 435 22.63 -18.18 -21.92
CA LEU A 435 22.78 -19.18 -20.85
C LEU A 435 22.17 -18.72 -19.52
N GLN A 436 22.29 -17.44 -19.17
CA GLN A 436 21.60 -16.89 -17.98
C GLN A 436 20.09 -16.98 -18.12
N TYR A 437 19.57 -16.73 -19.33
CA TYR A 437 18.17 -16.94 -19.64
C TYR A 437 17.76 -18.41 -19.44
N GLU A 438 18.53 -19.38 -19.92
CA GLU A 438 18.20 -20.81 -19.74
C GLU A 438 18.27 -21.26 -18.27
N ILE A 439 19.25 -20.78 -17.49
CA ILE A 439 19.31 -21.02 -16.04
C ILE A 439 18.04 -20.48 -15.37
N LEU A 440 17.65 -19.24 -15.69
CA LEU A 440 16.42 -18.64 -15.17
C LEU A 440 15.18 -19.39 -15.66
N ARG A 441 15.17 -19.84 -16.92
CA ARG A 441 14.09 -20.66 -17.51
C ARG A 441 13.85 -21.92 -16.70
N PHE A 442 14.90 -22.63 -16.36
CA PHE A 442 14.81 -23.82 -15.52
C PHE A 442 14.34 -23.48 -14.11
N LEU A 443 14.97 -22.50 -13.45
CA LEU A 443 14.69 -22.16 -12.05
C LEU A 443 13.27 -21.60 -11.84
N VAL A 444 12.81 -20.71 -12.72
CA VAL A 444 11.46 -20.12 -12.67
C VAL A 444 10.38 -21.17 -12.96
N ASN A 445 10.66 -22.15 -13.82
CA ASN A 445 9.75 -23.26 -14.07
C ASN A 445 9.73 -24.31 -12.95
N ASN A 446 10.73 -24.30 -12.07
CA ASN A 446 10.86 -25.21 -10.94
C ASN A 446 11.12 -24.46 -9.61
N PRO A 447 10.24 -23.52 -9.22
CA PRO A 447 10.47 -22.66 -8.09
C PRO A 447 10.30 -23.41 -6.77
N ARG A 448 10.99 -22.92 -5.73
CA ARG A 448 10.98 -23.41 -4.34
C ARG A 448 11.42 -24.87 -4.20
N ILE A 449 12.00 -25.46 -5.23
CA ILE A 449 12.60 -26.80 -5.22
C ILE A 449 14.12 -26.65 -5.10
N LYS A 450 14.75 -27.51 -4.30
CA LYS A 450 16.21 -27.60 -4.21
C LYS A 450 16.70 -28.38 -5.41
N HIS A 451 17.49 -27.73 -6.25
CA HIS A 451 18.16 -28.36 -7.38
C HIS A 451 19.65 -28.43 -7.09
N THR A 452 20.25 -29.57 -7.41
CA THR A 452 21.70 -29.74 -7.36
C THR A 452 22.38 -28.92 -8.45
N HIS A 453 23.70 -28.73 -8.36
CA HIS A 453 24.43 -28.08 -9.45
C HIS A 453 24.23 -28.84 -10.77
N ASP A 454 24.26 -30.17 -10.72
CA ASP A 454 24.10 -31.03 -11.89
C ASP A 454 22.69 -30.91 -12.48
N ASP A 455 21.64 -30.91 -11.65
CA ASP A 455 20.26 -30.70 -12.12
C ASP A 455 20.12 -29.39 -12.92
N ILE A 456 20.76 -28.31 -12.46
CA ILE A 456 20.70 -27.02 -13.14
C ILE A 456 21.53 -27.03 -14.42
N ILE A 457 22.72 -27.64 -14.40
CA ILE A 457 23.61 -27.74 -15.56
C ILE A 457 22.93 -28.55 -16.68
N ASP A 458 22.38 -29.71 -16.34
CA ASP A 458 21.74 -30.63 -17.29
C ASP A 458 20.53 -30.00 -17.99
N ASN A 459 19.83 -29.08 -17.32
CA ASN A 459 18.63 -28.44 -17.85
C ASN A 459 18.86 -27.06 -18.48
N ALA A 460 19.96 -26.37 -18.17
CA ALA A 460 20.25 -25.03 -18.69
C ALA A 460 21.22 -25.02 -19.89
N TRP A 461 22.05 -26.06 -20.07
CA TRP A 461 22.95 -26.14 -21.22
C TRP A 461 22.30 -26.98 -22.35
N PRO A 462 22.08 -26.42 -23.55
CA PRO A 462 21.29 -27.07 -24.60
C PRO A 462 22.02 -28.19 -25.38
N GLU A 463 23.35 -28.19 -25.45
CA GLU A 463 24.13 -29.14 -26.27
C GLU A 463 24.91 -30.14 -25.40
N GLU A 464 24.81 -31.45 -25.69
CA GLU A 464 25.54 -32.51 -24.95
C GLU A 464 27.06 -32.32 -24.98
N GLU A 465 27.60 -31.82 -26.09
CA GLU A 465 29.03 -31.53 -26.27
C GLU A 465 29.51 -30.39 -25.38
N GLN A 466 28.63 -29.44 -25.04
CA GLN A 466 28.94 -28.36 -24.10
C GLN A 466 28.80 -28.79 -22.64
N ARG A 467 27.97 -29.81 -22.34
CA ARG A 467 27.78 -30.35 -20.98
C ARG A 467 28.99 -31.12 -20.46
N ALA A 468 29.70 -31.80 -21.37
CA ALA A 468 30.89 -32.58 -21.04
C ALA A 468 32.03 -31.67 -20.55
N GLY A 469 32.26 -31.65 -19.23
CA GLY A 469 33.35 -30.89 -18.60
C GLY A 469 32.95 -29.58 -17.94
N ILE A 470 31.65 -29.25 -17.88
CA ILE A 470 31.18 -28.10 -17.09
C ILE A 470 31.35 -28.40 -15.61
N THR A 471 32.09 -27.54 -14.93
CA THR A 471 32.27 -27.63 -13.49
C THR A 471 31.18 -26.85 -12.75
N PRO A 472 30.81 -27.24 -11.52
CA PRO A 472 29.96 -26.43 -10.65
C PRO A 472 30.44 -24.96 -10.50
N ASN A 473 31.74 -24.70 -10.68
CA ASN A 473 32.31 -23.36 -10.66
C ASN A 473 31.79 -22.46 -11.80
N ALA A 474 31.56 -23.02 -13.00
CA ALA A 474 31.00 -22.27 -14.11
C ALA A 474 29.57 -21.80 -13.81
N LEU A 475 28.74 -22.69 -13.25
CA LEU A 475 27.40 -22.33 -12.79
C LEU A 475 27.47 -21.24 -11.71
N GLN A 476 28.39 -21.32 -10.75
CA GLN A 476 28.55 -20.32 -9.70
C GLN A 476 28.84 -18.91 -10.25
N VAL A 477 29.63 -18.78 -11.34
CA VAL A 477 29.90 -17.49 -11.99
C VAL A 477 28.61 -16.89 -12.55
N HIS A 478 27.79 -17.70 -13.24
CA HIS A 478 26.49 -17.24 -13.76
C HIS A 478 25.53 -16.86 -12.64
N MET A 479 25.46 -17.66 -11.57
CA MET A 479 24.63 -17.38 -10.41
C MET A 479 25.06 -16.11 -9.68
N ALA A 480 26.37 -15.85 -9.55
CA ALA A 480 26.88 -14.62 -8.97
C ALA A 480 26.52 -13.39 -9.82
N SER A 481 26.59 -13.51 -11.16
CA SER A 481 26.16 -12.46 -12.08
C SER A 481 24.64 -12.23 -12.02
N LEU A 482 23.84 -13.29 -11.98
CA LEU A 482 22.39 -13.20 -11.81
C LEU A 482 22.01 -12.50 -10.50
N ARG A 483 22.69 -12.85 -9.40
CA ARG A 483 22.48 -12.15 -8.12
C ARG A 483 22.80 -10.67 -8.19
N LYS A 484 23.89 -10.27 -8.86
CA LYS A 484 24.20 -8.84 -9.07
C LYS A 484 23.12 -8.10 -9.85
N LYS A 485 22.41 -8.78 -10.75
CA LYS A 485 21.36 -8.17 -11.57
C LYS A 485 20.00 -8.12 -10.87
N LEU A 486 19.71 -9.10 -10.02
CA LEU A 486 18.34 -9.38 -9.56
C LEU A 486 18.15 -9.28 -8.04
N GLU A 487 19.23 -9.39 -7.26
CA GLU A 487 19.18 -9.24 -5.79
C GLU A 487 19.50 -7.79 -5.41
N SER A 488 18.79 -7.27 -4.40
CA SER A 488 19.15 -5.97 -3.81
C SER A 488 20.51 -6.02 -3.11
N ASN A 489 20.85 -7.16 -2.49
CA ASN A 489 22.16 -7.42 -1.92
C ASN A 489 22.65 -8.83 -2.34
N PRO A 490 23.61 -8.94 -3.28
CA PRO A 490 24.12 -10.22 -3.76
C PRO A 490 24.76 -11.12 -2.68
N ALA A 491 25.23 -10.52 -1.57
CA ALA A 491 25.83 -11.25 -0.45
C ALA A 491 24.77 -11.83 0.51
N LYS A 492 23.54 -11.29 0.48
CA LYS A 492 22.38 -11.78 1.23
C LYS A 492 21.25 -12.09 0.25
N PRO A 493 21.40 -13.15 -0.59
CA PRO A 493 20.44 -13.43 -1.65
C PRO A 493 19.07 -13.81 -1.06
N ARG A 494 18.01 -13.30 -1.67
CA ARG A 494 16.62 -13.65 -1.37
C ARG A 494 16.05 -14.56 -2.46
N TYR A 495 16.31 -14.31 -3.74
CA TYR A 495 15.73 -15.10 -4.83
C TYR A 495 16.51 -16.37 -5.10
N PHE A 496 17.84 -16.29 -5.13
CA PHE A 496 18.71 -17.41 -5.52
C PHE A 496 19.46 -17.93 -4.30
N ILE A 497 18.86 -18.85 -3.54
CA ILE A 497 19.43 -19.32 -2.28
C ILE A 497 20.42 -20.46 -2.53
N THR A 498 21.65 -20.32 -2.03
CA THR A 498 22.59 -21.44 -2.01
C THR A 498 22.15 -22.43 -0.94
N TRP A 499 22.07 -23.70 -1.30
CA TRP A 499 21.87 -24.80 -0.36
C TRP A 499 23.13 -25.66 -0.27
N HIS A 500 23.64 -25.83 0.95
CA HIS A 500 24.95 -26.44 1.22
C HIS A 500 24.90 -27.96 1.47
N GLY A 501 24.06 -28.68 0.72
CA GLY A 501 23.99 -30.16 0.78
C GLY A 501 25.18 -30.88 0.14
N ARG A 502 25.16 -32.22 0.18
CA ARG A 502 26.01 -33.08 -0.66
C ARG A 502 25.13 -34.03 -1.48
N PRO A 503 25.01 -33.82 -2.80
CA PRO A 503 25.51 -32.66 -3.56
C PRO A 503 24.77 -31.36 -3.18
N GLY A 504 25.47 -30.22 -3.26
CA GLY A 504 24.90 -28.89 -3.00
C GLY A 504 24.22 -28.32 -4.24
N GLY A 505 23.65 -27.12 -4.13
CA GLY A 505 23.08 -26.43 -5.29
C GLY A 505 22.30 -25.16 -4.93
N TYR A 506 21.23 -24.90 -5.67
CA TYR A 506 20.44 -23.67 -5.54
C TYR A 506 18.94 -23.95 -5.41
N GLN A 507 18.26 -23.05 -4.70
CA GLN A 507 16.81 -23.02 -4.60
C GLN A 507 16.34 -21.62 -5.00
N PHE A 508 15.44 -21.56 -5.97
CA PHE A 508 14.89 -20.32 -6.46
C PHE A 508 13.58 -19.97 -5.75
N PHE A 509 13.48 -18.77 -5.20
CA PHE A 509 12.27 -18.23 -4.61
C PHE A 509 11.82 -17.05 -5.48
N PRO A 510 10.78 -17.22 -6.32
CA PRO A 510 10.37 -16.18 -7.25
C PRO A 510 10.06 -14.85 -6.56
N GLU A 511 9.58 -14.88 -5.33
CA GLU A 511 9.20 -13.72 -4.51
C GLU A 511 10.31 -13.22 -3.58
N GLY A 512 11.43 -13.93 -3.54
CA GLY A 512 12.41 -13.84 -2.47
C GLY A 512 12.05 -14.81 -1.34
N LYS A 513 13.05 -15.42 -0.74
CA LYS A 513 12.89 -16.36 0.38
C LYS A 513 12.25 -15.61 1.55
N PRO A 514 11.12 -16.10 2.09
CA PRO A 514 10.58 -15.60 3.35
C PRO A 514 11.63 -15.80 4.45
N GLU A 515 11.89 -14.77 5.24
CA GLU A 515 12.83 -14.85 6.37
C GLU A 515 12.32 -15.82 7.46
#